data_AF-A0A1D8K971-F1
#
_entry.id   AF-A0A1D8K971-F1
#
_cell.length_a   1.000
_cell.length_b   1.000
_cell.length_c   1.000
_cell.angle_alpha   90.00
_cell.angle_beta   90.00
_cell.angle_gamma   90.00
#
_symmetry.space_group_name_H-M   'P 1'
#
loop_
_entity.id
_entity.type
_entity.pdbx_description
1 polymer ?
#
loop_
_entity_poly.entity_id
_entity_poly.type
_entity_poly.pdbx_seq_one_letter_code
_entity_poly.pdbx_strand_id
1 'polypeptide(L)' 'MSVQWSGPAATLLSGLAARWGWSFSNRLGALQPDPDVSIYARHKAAADILAEVARQTPSDIEIRVMPGMIVLEGR' A
#
# COMPACT_ATOMS: atom_id res chain seq x y z
N MET A 1 12.61 1.40 13.30
CA MET A 1 11.34 2.01 12.86
C MET A 1 10.25 0.95 12.93
N SER A 2 9.12 1.24 13.56
CA SER A 2 7.97 0.34 13.61
C SER A 2 6.77 0.96 12.88
N VAL A 3 6.13 0.19 12.00
CA VAL A 3 4.85 0.53 11.37
C VAL A 3 3.81 -0.39 11.98
N GLN A 4 2.78 0.20 12.59
CA GLN A 4 1.59 -0.49 13.05
C GLN A 4 0.38 0.21 12.43
N TRP A 5 -0.39 -0.53 11.65
CA TRP A 5 -1.53 0.00 10.91
C TRP A 5 -2.63 -1.06 10.81
N SER A 6 -3.88 -0.62 10.88
CA SER A 6 -5.07 -1.40 10.55
C SER A 6 -6.08 -0.47 9.90
N GLY A 7 -6.51 -0.79 8.68
CA GLY A 7 -7.45 0.02 7.92
C GLY A 7 -7.11 0.09 6.43
N PRO A 8 -7.62 1.08 5.70
CA PRO A 8 -7.56 1.08 4.24
C PRO A 8 -6.13 1.14 3.69
N ALA A 9 -5.84 0.31 2.69
CA ALA A 9 -4.51 0.18 2.08
C ALA A 9 -4.04 1.50 1.47
N ALA A 10 -4.91 2.27 0.80
CA ALA A 10 -4.52 3.56 0.21
C ALA A 10 -4.00 4.55 1.25
N THR A 11 -4.57 4.55 2.46
CA THR A 11 -4.13 5.45 3.53
C THR A 11 -2.73 5.08 4.01
N LEU A 12 -2.47 3.79 4.22
CA LEU A 12 -1.14 3.31 4.56
C LEU A 12 -0.12 3.62 3.46
N LEU A 13 -0.43 3.27 2.20
CA LEU A 13 0.46 3.42 1.06
C LEU A 13 0.80 4.89 0.79
N SER A 14 -0.18 5.80 0.92
CA SER A 14 0.07 7.24 0.80
C SER A 14 1.01 7.76 1.90
N GLY A 15 0.82 7.31 3.15
CA GLY A 15 1.70 7.66 4.26
C GLY A 15 3.13 7.12 4.09
N LEU A 16 3.27 5.89 3.59
CA LEU A 16 4.57 5.29 3.26
C LEU A 16 5.26 6.04 2.12
N ALA A 17 4.52 6.35 1.05
CA ALA A 17 5.04 7.12 -0.09
C ALA A 17 5.56 8.48 0.35
N ALA A 18 4.75 9.25 1.10
CA ALA A 18 5.16 10.56 1.62
C ALA A 18 6.43 10.46 2.48
N ARG A 19 6.54 9.43 3.32
CA ARG A 19 7.70 9.21 4.16
C ARG A 19 8.97 8.87 3.37
N TRP A 20 8.83 8.20 2.22
CA TRP A 20 9.95 7.90 1.32
C TRP A 20 10.24 9.00 0.30
N GLY A 21 9.50 10.12 0.33
CA GLY A 21 9.61 11.17 -0.68
C GLY A 21 9.09 10.74 -2.05
N TRP A 22 8.17 9.78 -2.08
CA TRP A 22 7.55 9.23 -3.29
C TRP A 22 6.13 9.78 -3.47
N SER A 23 5.64 9.74 -4.71
CA SER A 23 4.25 10.06 -5.04
C SER A 23 3.33 8.86 -4.83
N PHE A 24 2.05 9.11 -4.57
CA PHE A 24 1.01 8.07 -4.45
C PHE A 24 -0.13 8.34 -5.44
N SER A 25 -0.61 7.30 -6.12
CA SER A 25 -1.76 7.35 -7.02
C SER A 25 -2.75 6.23 -6.68
N ASN A 26 -3.98 6.60 -6.36
CA ASN A 26 -5.09 5.65 -6.21
C ASN A 26 -5.94 5.67 -7.48
N ARG A 27 -6.08 4.52 -8.13
CA ARG A 27 -6.84 4.29 -9.36
C ARG A 27 -7.85 3.17 -9.21
N LEU A 28 -8.27 2.89 -7.97
CA LEU A 28 -9.39 1.98 -7.74
C LEU A 28 -10.66 2.54 -8.41
N GLY A 29 -11.35 1.69 -9.15
CA GLY A 29 -12.64 2.04 -9.75
C GLY A 29 -13.72 2.21 -8.69
N ALA A 30 -14.82 2.89 -9.02
CA ALA A 30 -15.93 3.12 -8.07
C ALA A 30 -16.56 1.83 -7.51
N LEU A 31 -16.39 0.70 -8.19
CA LEU A 31 -16.88 -0.63 -7.78
C LEU A 31 -15.85 -1.45 -6.99
N GLN A 32 -14.62 -0.96 -6.84
CA GLN A 32 -13.54 -1.67 -6.16
C GLN A 32 -13.19 -0.91 -4.87
N PRO A 33 -13.73 -1.35 -3.72
CA PRO A 33 -13.44 -0.69 -2.46
C PRO A 33 -11.95 -0.84 -2.10
N ASP A 34 -11.41 0.17 -1.41
CA ASP A 34 -10.05 0.10 -0.87
C ASP A 34 -9.97 -1.02 0.18
N PRO A 35 -9.06 -2.00 0.02
CA PRO A 35 -9.00 -3.14 0.91
C PRO A 35 -8.42 -2.74 2.26
N ASP A 36 -9.00 -3.27 3.33
CA ASP A 36 -8.42 -3.14 4.66
C ASP A 36 -7.22 -4.07 4.82
N VAL A 37 -6.12 -3.53 5.33
CA VAL A 37 -4.88 -4.26 5.63
C VAL A 37 -4.45 -4.04 7.06
N SER A 38 -3.84 -5.06 7.66
CA SER A 38 -3.28 -5.05 9.00
C SER A 38 -1.78 -5.31 8.94
N ILE A 39 -0.99 -4.26 9.18
CA ILE A 39 0.46 -4.30 9.09
C ILE A 39 1.08 -4.10 10.46
N TYR A 40 1.89 -5.08 10.87
CA TYR A 40 2.79 -4.96 12.01
C TYR A 40 4.22 -5.24 11.55
N ALA A 41 5.02 -4.19 11.42
CA ALA A 41 6.37 -4.26 10.90
C ALA A 41 7.34 -3.55 11.84
N ARG A 42 8.13 -4.31 12.60
CA ARG A 42 9.22 -3.79 13.43
C ARG A 42 10.55 -4.05 12.71
N HIS A 43 11.28 -3.00 12.33
CA HIS A 43 12.57 -3.10 11.63
C HIS A 43 12.53 -3.78 10.25
N LYS A 44 11.37 -3.87 9.60
CA LYS A 44 11.27 -4.41 8.23
C LYS A 44 11.71 -3.39 7.18
N ALA A 45 12.20 -3.88 6.05
CA ALA A 45 12.48 -3.05 4.89
C ALA A 45 11.16 -2.55 4.26
N ALA A 46 11.24 -1.43 3.52
CA ALA A 46 10.12 -0.89 2.75
C ALA A 46 9.45 -1.96 1.86
N ALA A 47 10.27 -2.77 1.18
CA ALA A 47 9.82 -3.85 0.31
C ALA A 47 9.01 -4.92 1.05
N ASP A 48 9.40 -5.29 2.28
CA ASP A 48 8.67 -6.30 3.05
C ASP A 48 7.29 -5.78 3.48
N ILE A 49 7.19 -4.49 3.80
CA ILE A 49 5.90 -3.86 4.13
C ILE A 49 4.99 -3.88 2.91
N LEU A 50 5.51 -3.49 1.74
CA LEU A 50 4.74 -3.49 0.49
C LEU A 50 4.31 -4.90 0.08
N ALA A 51 5.18 -5.91 0.25
CA ALA A 51 4.85 -7.30 -0.01
C ALA A 51 3.78 -7.84 0.96
N GLU A 52 3.80 -7.39 2.22
CA GLU A 52 2.76 -7.72 3.20
C GLU A 52 1.40 -7.12 2.81
N VAL A 53 1.37 -5.84 2.43
CA VAL A 53 0.15 -5.18 1.95
C VAL A 53 -0.38 -5.90 0.73
N ALA A 54 0.47 -6.18 -0.27
CA ALA A 54 0.09 -6.89 -1.48
C ALA A 54 -0.48 -8.29 -1.22
N ARG A 55 0.01 -8.99 -0.18
CA ARG A 55 -0.52 -10.32 0.19
C ARG A 55 -1.92 -10.27 0.79
N GLN A 56 -2.25 -9.18 1.48
CA GLN A 56 -3.56 -8.98 2.10
C GLN A 56 -4.56 -8.32 1.14
N THR A 57 -4.05 -7.72 0.06
CA THR A 57 -4.87 -7.08 -0.96
C THR A 57 -5.51 -8.16 -1.85
N PRO A 58 -6.82 -8.08 -2.16
CA PRO A 58 -7.50 -8.95 -3.11
C PRO A 58 -6.80 -9.02 -4.48
N SER A 59 -6.94 -10.14 -5.20
CA SER A 59 -6.23 -10.41 -6.46
C SER A 59 -6.71 -9.58 -7.66
N ASP A 60 -7.87 -8.93 -7.54
CA ASP A 60 -8.42 -7.93 -8.44
C ASP A 60 -7.83 -6.53 -8.23
N ILE A 61 -7.02 -6.34 -7.18
CA ILE A 61 -6.34 -5.08 -6.91
C ILE A 61 -4.82 -5.29 -7.00
N GLU A 62 -4.16 -4.38 -7.69
CA GLU A 62 -2.72 -4.42 -7.92
C GLU A 62 -2.03 -3.23 -7.25
N ILE A 63 -0.92 -3.51 -6.56
CA ILE A 63 -0.02 -2.50 -6.02
C ILE A 63 1.23 -2.50 -6.88
N ARG A 64 1.44 -1.41 -7.63
CA ARG A 64 2.64 -1.20 -8.44
C ARG A 64 3.57 -0.22 -7.79
N VAL A 65 4.84 -0.58 -7.78
CA VAL A 65 5.93 0.26 -7.29
C VAL A 65 6.77 0.67 -8.49
N MET A 66 6.80 1.97 -8.77
CA MET A 66 7.62 2.59 -9.81
C MET A 66 8.69 3.46 -9.15
N PRO A 67 9.79 3.81 -9.85
CA PRO A 67 10.78 4.73 -9.29
C PRO A 67 10.12 6.03 -8.82
N GLY A 68 10.13 6.27 -7.51
CA GLY A 68 9.53 7.46 -6.89
C GLY A 68 8.00 7.47 -6.81
N MET A 69 7.30 6.36 -7.05
CA MET A 69 5.83 6.32 -7.03
C MET A 69 5.26 4.97 -6.60
N ILE A 70 4.16 5.01 -5.84
CA ILE A 70 3.31 3.85 -5.53
C ILE A 70 1.95 4.07 -6.20
N VAL A 71 1.46 3.05 -6.91
CA VAL A 71 0.14 3.05 -7.54
C VAL A 71 -0.68 1.90 -6.95
N LEU A 72 -1.88 2.20 -6.49
CA LEU A 72 -2.92 1.23 -6.13
C LEU A 72 -3.96 1.27 -7.24
N GLU A 73 -4.12 0.20 -8.01
CA GLU A 73 -5.05 0.17 -9.15
C GLU A 73 -5.90 -1.09 -9.17
N GLY A 74 -7.11 -0.95 -9.69
CA GLY A 74 -7.99 -2.08 -9.96
C GLY A 74 -7.66 -2.74 -11.28
N ARG A 75 -7.72 -4.07 -11.34
CA ARG A 75 -7.68 -4.84 -12.58
C ARG A 75 -9.02 -4.85 -13.30
#